data_AF-T1HHA0-F1
#
_entry.id   AF-T1HHA0-F1
#
_cell.length_a   1.000
_cell.length_b   1.000
_cell.length_c   1.000
_cell.angle_alpha   90.00
_cell.angle_beta   90.00
_cell.angle_gamma   90.00
#
_symmetry.space_group_name_H-M   'P 1'
#
loop_
_entity.id
_entity.type
_entity.pdbx_description
1 polymer ?
#
loop_
_entity_poly.entity_id
_entity_poly.type
_entity_poly.pdbx_seq_one_letter_code
_entity_poly.pdbx_strand_id
1 'polypeptide(L)'
;MRQIPWGITMILLLLVWLIFIVIALSFVRHEPDQQTNQRISQALRDLQYLHQQREEITNLVINLYLIRFLTVMSLVCPYIPLSKLKILEKPPLEYEKLRRRLQSGIEEMWFFISSQVKLLQRKSEGKSPIIAEHLKTILNEGIEHKRALLNDVFQLAEVDGYSAWRLKEAVELSDLVQRRITHLQNPPDCNEAKKLVCKLNKGCGYGCQLHHAVYCLIVAYGTQRTLILQSKGWKYNRKGWEQVFKPVSETCTTVTEPVHKWPGTFNSPTVLLGIVDSVTPRPPFIPLVVPKDLAERIERLHGQPSVWWVGQFLKYLLRPQPATTDLLKDAANKFKFQRPIVGVHIRRTDKVGTEAAFHSSDEYMLHVEDYYKQLAFNSTKPITKRIYLASDDDKVFSEIRSRYPDYEVLGDSKIAKSAALSTRYSGNSLNGIVMDIYFLSQTDYLVCTFSSQVCRVAYEIMQSLHHDASTRFRSLDDIYYFGGQ
;
A
#
# COMPACT_ATOMS: atom_id res chain seq x y z
N MET A 1 -17.01 55.91 -57.52
CA MET A 1 -16.80 55.24 -56.22
C MET A 1 -17.50 56.06 -55.13
N ARG A 2 -18.73 55.68 -54.74
CA ARG A 2 -19.46 56.36 -53.67
C ARG A 2 -19.01 55.78 -52.34
N GLN A 3 -18.35 56.60 -51.53
CA GLN A 3 -17.96 56.25 -50.16
C GLN A 3 -19.23 55.98 -49.35
N ILE A 4 -19.43 54.71 -48.98
CA ILE A 4 -20.46 54.33 -48.01
C ILE A 4 -20.08 55.02 -46.69
N PRO A 5 -20.98 55.79 -46.06
CA PRO A 5 -20.69 56.47 -44.80
C PRO A 5 -20.25 55.43 -43.77
N TRP A 6 -19.06 55.60 -43.20
CA TRP A 6 -18.46 54.70 -42.20
C TRP A 6 -19.40 54.38 -41.02
N GLY A 7 -20.36 55.27 -40.72
CA GLY A 7 -21.40 55.03 -39.72
C GLY A 7 -22.34 53.86 -40.05
N ILE A 8 -22.70 53.67 -41.32
CA ILE A 8 -23.61 52.59 -41.74
C ILE A 8 -22.90 51.23 -41.65
N THR A 9 -21.62 51.18 -42.03
CA THR A 9 -20.78 49.98 -41.93
C THR A 9 -20.52 49.57 -40.48
N MET A 10 -20.31 50.55 -39.58
CA MET A 10 -20.15 50.29 -38.14
C MET A 10 -21.45 49.77 -37.49
N ILE A 11 -22.60 50.30 -37.88
CA ILE A 11 -23.90 49.82 -37.36
C ILE A 11 -24.16 48.38 -37.81
N LEU A 12 -23.85 48.05 -39.06
CA LEU A 12 -23.96 46.68 -39.58
C LEU A 12 -23.02 45.70 -38.85
N LEU A 13 -21.77 46.11 -38.57
CA LEU A 13 -20.82 45.31 -37.81
C LEU A 13 -21.27 45.10 -36.35
N LEU A 14 -21.84 46.12 -35.71
CA LEU A 14 -22.42 46.01 -34.37
C LEU A 14 -23.61 45.06 -34.32
N LEU A 15 -24.49 45.10 -35.34
CA LEU A 15 -25.62 44.17 -35.44
C LEU A 15 -25.15 42.72 -35.64
N VAL A 16 -24.16 42.49 -36.51
CA VAL A 16 -23.57 41.16 -36.71
C VAL A 16 -22.91 40.64 -35.43
N TRP A 17 -22.22 41.52 -34.69
CA TRP A 17 -21.58 41.18 -33.42
C TRP A 17 -22.61 40.88 -32.31
N LEU A 18 -23.71 41.63 -32.23
CA LEU A 18 -24.83 41.36 -31.32
C LEU A 18 -25.51 40.02 -31.63
N ILE A 19 -25.74 39.70 -32.91
CA ILE A 19 -26.28 38.41 -33.33
C ILE A 19 -25.32 37.28 -32.95
N PHE A 20 -24.01 37.46 -33.16
CA PHE A 20 -23.00 36.49 -32.74
C PHE A 20 -23.01 36.26 -31.22
N ILE A 21 -23.16 37.32 -30.42
CA ILE A 21 -23.27 37.22 -28.96
C ILE A 21 -24.54 36.47 -28.54
N VAL A 22 -25.68 36.74 -29.16
CA VAL A 22 -26.94 36.04 -28.86
C VAL A 22 -26.82 34.55 -29.20
N ILE A 23 -26.21 34.21 -30.34
CA ILE A 23 -25.95 32.82 -30.72
C ILE A 23 -24.96 32.17 -29.76
N ALA A 24 -23.85 32.83 -29.42
CA ALA A 24 -22.85 32.32 -28.49
C ALA A 24 -23.43 32.11 -27.07
N LEU A 25 -24.28 33.02 -26.59
CA LEU A 25 -24.99 32.87 -25.31
C LEU A 25 -26.02 31.74 -25.35
N SER A 26 -26.63 31.46 -26.52
CA SER A 26 -27.51 30.29 -26.69
C SER A 26 -26.75 28.96 -26.64
N PHE A 27 -25.49 28.93 -27.08
CA PHE A 27 -24.62 27.75 -26.96
C PHE A 27 -23.99 27.59 -25.58
N VAL A 28 -23.83 28.67 -24.80
CA VAL A 28 -23.30 28.64 -23.42
C VAL A 28 -24.40 28.30 -22.40
N ARG A 29 -25.68 28.54 -22.72
CA ARG A 29 -26.80 27.95 -21.97
C ARG A 29 -26.98 26.47 -22.34
N HIS A 30 -25.99 25.66 -22.00
CA HIS A 30 -26.25 24.24 -21.77
C HIS A 30 -26.98 24.15 -20.43
N GLU A 31 -28.29 23.85 -20.47
CA GLU A 31 -29.03 23.51 -19.27
C GLU A 31 -28.28 22.39 -18.52
N PRO A 32 -28.09 22.48 -17.20
CA PRO A 32 -27.49 21.40 -16.45
C PRO A 32 -28.39 20.18 -16.61
N ASP A 33 -27.90 19.15 -17.29
CA ASP A 33 -28.62 17.91 -17.57
C ASP A 33 -29.21 17.36 -16.26
N GLN A 34 -30.52 17.54 -16.09
CA GLN A 34 -31.28 17.19 -14.90
C GLN A 34 -31.08 15.70 -14.56
N GLN A 35 -30.87 14.89 -15.60
CA GLN A 35 -30.60 13.47 -15.50
C GLN A 35 -29.23 13.18 -14.88
N THR A 36 -28.20 13.97 -15.20
CA THR A 36 -26.86 13.84 -14.64
C THR A 36 -26.82 14.26 -13.17
N ASN A 37 -27.49 15.35 -12.80
CA ASN A 37 -27.61 15.76 -11.39
C ASN A 37 -28.43 14.76 -10.54
N GLN A 38 -29.46 14.17 -11.12
CA GLN A 38 -30.20 13.08 -10.49
C GLN A 38 -29.33 11.83 -10.29
N ARG A 39 -28.53 11.45 -11.29
CA ARG A 39 -27.57 10.33 -11.19
C ARG A 39 -26.51 10.56 -10.13
N ILE A 40 -25.96 11.78 -10.03
CA ILE A 40 -24.97 12.13 -9.00
C ILE A 40 -25.62 12.09 -7.61
N SER A 41 -26.83 12.66 -7.47
CA SER A 41 -27.57 12.63 -6.20
C SER A 41 -27.91 11.20 -5.79
N GLN A 42 -28.22 10.32 -6.75
CA GLN A 42 -28.48 8.91 -6.51
C GLN A 42 -27.22 8.15 -6.12
N ALA A 43 -26.10 8.38 -6.82
CA ALA A 43 -24.81 7.79 -6.46
C ALA A 43 -24.32 8.23 -5.06
N LEU A 44 -24.58 9.48 -4.65
CA LEU A 44 -24.27 9.96 -3.30
C LEU A 44 -25.14 9.30 -2.22
N ARG A 45 -26.44 9.10 -2.50
CA ARG A 45 -27.34 8.34 -1.61
C ARG A 45 -26.93 6.87 -1.50
N ASP A 46 -26.60 6.24 -2.61
CA ASP A 46 -26.12 4.85 -2.64
C ASP A 46 -24.80 4.71 -1.87
N LEU A 47 -23.90 5.70 -1.96
CA LEU A 47 -22.64 5.71 -1.23
C LEU A 47 -22.84 5.91 0.28
N GLN A 48 -23.78 6.78 0.69
CA GLN A 48 -24.17 6.91 2.10
C GLN A 48 -24.80 5.63 2.63
N TYR A 49 -25.67 5.00 1.84
CA TYR A 49 -26.29 3.72 2.18
C TYR A 49 -25.25 2.60 2.35
N LEU A 50 -24.28 2.49 1.43
CA LEU A 50 -23.18 1.54 1.54
C LEU A 50 -22.28 1.81 2.76
N HIS A 51 -22.06 3.09 3.12
CA HIS A 51 -21.33 3.44 4.33
C HIS A 51 -22.07 2.98 5.59
N GLN A 52 -23.39 3.19 5.63
CA GLN A 52 -24.24 2.77 6.73
C GLN A 52 -24.32 1.24 6.84
N GLN A 53 -24.44 0.52 5.71
CA GLN A 53 -24.37 -0.93 5.68
C GLN A 53 -23.00 -1.45 6.16
N ARG A 54 -21.89 -0.77 5.80
CA ARG A 54 -20.55 -1.13 6.30
C ARG A 54 -20.46 -0.97 7.82
N GLU A 55 -21.01 0.10 8.39
CA GLU A 55 -21.06 0.29 9.84
C GLU A 55 -21.94 -0.77 10.54
N GLU A 56 -23.11 -1.09 9.97
CA GLU A 56 -23.98 -2.14 10.47
C GLU A 56 -23.32 -3.52 10.43
N ILE A 57 -22.68 -3.88 9.32
CA ILE A 57 -21.94 -5.14 9.20
C ILE A 57 -20.78 -5.18 10.21
N THR A 58 -20.07 -4.06 10.39
CA THR A 58 -18.99 -3.99 11.38
C THR A 58 -19.52 -4.20 12.79
N ASN A 59 -20.65 -3.58 13.14
CA ASN A 59 -21.32 -3.75 14.43
C ASN A 59 -21.85 -5.19 14.61
N LEU A 60 -22.40 -5.80 13.56
CA LEU A 60 -22.84 -7.20 13.57
C LEU A 60 -21.67 -8.16 13.79
N VAL A 61 -20.52 -7.91 13.14
CA VAL A 61 -19.30 -8.69 13.35
C VAL A 61 -18.80 -8.53 14.78
N ILE A 62 -18.75 -7.31 15.31
CA ILE A 62 -18.39 -7.05 16.72
C ILE A 62 -19.32 -7.81 17.66
N ASN A 63 -20.64 -7.74 17.43
CA ASN A 63 -21.63 -8.46 18.23
C ASN A 63 -21.46 -9.98 18.14
N LEU A 64 -21.18 -10.53 16.96
CA LEU A 64 -20.88 -11.96 16.76
C LEU A 64 -19.64 -12.40 17.53
N TYR A 65 -18.58 -11.60 17.52
CA TYR A 65 -17.38 -11.86 18.32
C TYR A 65 -17.67 -11.80 19.82
N LEU A 66 -18.47 -10.82 20.25
CA LEU A 66 -18.84 -10.62 21.64
C LEU A 66 -19.73 -11.77 22.16
N ILE A 67 -20.69 -12.21 21.35
CA ILE A 67 -21.52 -13.39 21.62
C ILE A 67 -20.63 -14.62 21.72
N ARG A 68 -19.73 -14.86 20.75
CA ARG A 68 -18.83 -16.02 20.77
C ARG A 68 -17.93 -16.02 22.00
N PHE A 69 -17.40 -14.86 22.38
CA PHE A 69 -16.60 -14.68 23.60
C PHE A 69 -17.41 -14.99 24.86
N LEU A 70 -18.65 -14.49 24.97
CA LEU A 70 -19.55 -14.78 26.08
C LEU A 70 -19.93 -16.27 26.14
N THR A 71 -20.20 -16.91 25.00
CA THR A 71 -20.51 -18.35 24.94
C THR A 71 -19.33 -19.19 25.41
N VAL A 72 -18.10 -18.89 24.94
CA VAL A 72 -16.89 -19.60 25.38
C VAL A 72 -16.62 -19.35 26.88
N MET A 73 -16.77 -18.12 27.36
CA MET A 73 -16.62 -17.81 28.79
C MET A 73 -17.64 -18.54 29.67
N SER A 74 -18.90 -18.64 29.21
CA SER A 74 -19.94 -19.38 29.92
C SER A 74 -19.66 -20.89 30.00
N LEU A 75 -18.96 -21.44 29.01
CA LEU A 75 -18.56 -22.86 28.96
C LEU A 75 -17.31 -23.15 29.81
N VAL A 76 -16.38 -22.20 29.89
CA VAL A 76 -15.07 -22.39 30.54
C VAL A 76 -15.08 -21.95 32.01
N CYS A 77 -15.94 -21.01 32.41
CA CYS A 77 -15.97 -20.48 33.78
C CYS A 77 -17.39 -20.10 34.25
N PRO A 78 -18.22 -21.07 34.65
CA PRO A 78 -19.61 -20.81 35.07
C PRO A 78 -19.73 -20.02 36.40
N TYR A 79 -18.64 -19.80 37.12
CA TYR A 79 -18.62 -19.15 38.44
C TYR A 79 -18.03 -17.74 38.46
N ILE A 80 -17.63 -17.17 37.31
CA ILE A 80 -17.18 -15.77 37.27
C ILE A 80 -18.39 -14.87 37.04
N PRO A 81 -18.80 -14.05 38.02
CA PRO A 81 -19.88 -13.09 37.80
C PRO A 81 -19.45 -12.10 36.72
N LEU A 82 -20.33 -11.85 35.75
CA LEU A 82 -20.12 -10.94 34.61
C LEU A 82 -19.64 -9.53 35.05
N SER A 83 -19.96 -9.13 36.28
CA SER A 83 -19.53 -7.89 36.92
C SER A 83 -18.02 -7.80 37.26
N LYS A 84 -17.29 -8.92 37.27
CA LYS A 84 -15.82 -8.95 37.40
C LYS A 84 -15.10 -9.04 36.05
N LEU A 85 -15.83 -9.18 34.95
CA LEU A 85 -15.28 -9.13 33.61
C LEU A 85 -14.93 -7.66 33.32
N LYS A 86 -13.71 -7.23 33.66
CA LYS A 86 -13.16 -5.99 33.10
C LYS A 86 -13.15 -6.18 31.58
N ILE A 87 -14.10 -5.54 30.89
CA ILE A 87 -13.99 -5.30 29.45
C ILE A 87 -12.72 -4.48 29.31
N LEU A 88 -11.64 -5.16 28.95
CA LEU A 88 -10.34 -4.57 28.77
C LEU A 88 -10.43 -3.71 27.51
N GLU A 89 -10.71 -2.42 27.73
CA GLU A 89 -11.07 -1.47 26.68
C GLU A 89 -9.96 -1.27 25.65
N LYS A 90 -8.69 -1.50 26.03
CA LYS A 90 -7.50 -1.52 25.18
C LYS A 90 -6.34 -2.30 25.83
N PRO A 91 -5.45 -2.93 25.06
CA PRO A 91 -4.25 -3.58 25.60
C PRO A 91 -3.26 -2.56 26.15
N PRO A 92 -2.56 -2.82 27.26
CA PRO A 92 -1.41 -2.00 27.67
C PRO A 92 -0.37 -1.92 26.56
N LEU A 93 0.28 -0.75 26.39
CA LEU A 93 1.31 -0.57 25.35
C LEU A 93 2.47 -1.58 25.51
N GLU A 94 2.93 -1.78 26.74
CA GLU A 94 4.01 -2.72 27.04
C GLU A 94 3.63 -4.18 26.76
N TYR A 95 2.35 -4.53 26.88
CA TYR A 95 1.86 -5.86 26.51
C TYR A 95 2.05 -6.11 25.01
N GLU A 96 1.61 -5.17 24.16
CA GLU A 96 1.77 -5.29 22.70
C GLU A 96 3.24 -5.25 22.26
N LYS A 97 4.06 -4.40 22.91
CA LYS A 97 5.51 -4.37 22.69
C LYS A 97 6.15 -5.71 23.04
N LEU A 98 5.81 -6.29 24.18
CA LEU A 98 6.35 -7.58 24.60
C LEU A 98 5.92 -8.72 23.67
N ARG A 99 4.63 -8.79 23.31
CA ARG A 99 4.09 -9.82 22.41
C ARG A 99 4.82 -9.83 21.07
N ARG A 100 5.03 -8.66 20.46
CA ARG A 100 5.79 -8.55 19.20
C ARG A 100 7.28 -8.85 19.37
N ARG A 101 7.88 -8.41 20.49
CA ARG A 101 9.28 -8.74 20.81
C ARG A 101 9.51 -10.24 20.97
N LEU A 102 8.54 -10.98 21.51
CA LEU A 102 8.61 -12.46 21.59
C LEU A 102 8.70 -13.06 20.19
N GLN A 103 7.85 -12.61 19.26
CA GLN A 103 7.89 -13.07 17.87
C GLN A 103 9.25 -12.82 17.22
N SER A 104 9.74 -11.58 17.25
CA SER A 104 11.07 -11.25 16.70
C SER A 104 12.20 -11.98 17.42
N GLY A 105 12.11 -12.15 18.73
CA GLY A 105 13.10 -12.89 19.52
C GLY A 105 13.22 -14.37 19.11
N ILE A 106 12.10 -15.02 18.81
CA ILE A 106 12.09 -16.42 18.31
C ILE A 106 12.77 -16.49 16.94
N GLU A 107 12.49 -15.54 16.03
CA GLU A 107 13.11 -15.49 14.72
C GLU A 107 14.63 -15.24 14.79
N GLU A 108 15.06 -14.23 15.55
CA GLU A 108 16.47 -13.89 15.73
C GLU A 108 17.25 -15.02 16.39
N MET A 109 16.68 -15.65 17.42
CA MET A 109 17.26 -16.84 18.05
C MET A 109 17.46 -17.96 17.02
N TRP A 110 16.47 -18.21 16.17
CA TRP A 110 16.58 -19.22 15.12
C TRP A 110 17.62 -18.85 14.06
N PHE A 111 17.70 -17.58 13.63
CA PHE A 111 18.73 -17.15 12.68
C PHE A 111 20.12 -17.37 13.23
N PHE A 112 20.35 -17.02 14.50
CA PHE A 112 21.63 -17.27 15.16
C PHE A 112 21.95 -18.77 15.22
N ILE A 113 21.06 -19.59 15.78
CA ILE A 113 21.29 -21.04 15.95
C ILE A 113 21.51 -21.71 14.59
N SER A 114 20.61 -21.47 13.63
CA SER A 114 20.68 -22.11 12.31
C SER A 114 21.94 -21.70 11.54
N SER A 115 22.40 -20.45 11.68
CA SER A 115 23.66 -20.00 11.09
C SER A 115 24.86 -20.74 11.68
N GLN A 116 24.96 -20.81 13.02
CA GLN A 116 26.08 -21.50 13.69
C GLN A 116 26.11 -23.00 13.38
N VAL A 117 24.94 -23.67 13.38
CA VAL A 117 24.85 -25.09 13.05
C VAL A 117 25.22 -25.35 11.59
N LYS A 118 24.80 -24.52 10.64
CA LYS A 118 25.20 -24.63 9.23
C LYS A 118 26.71 -24.43 9.03
N LEU A 119 27.34 -23.53 9.79
CA LEU A 119 28.79 -23.35 9.76
C LEU A 119 29.53 -24.59 10.26
N LEU A 120 29.05 -25.22 11.33
CA LEU A 120 29.60 -26.49 11.83
C LEU A 120 29.39 -27.63 10.84
N GLN A 121 28.21 -27.71 10.24
CA GLN A 121 27.87 -28.73 9.24
C GLN A 121 28.87 -28.69 8.07
N ARG A 122 29.09 -27.51 7.47
CA ARG A 122 30.06 -27.33 6.38
C ARG A 122 31.50 -27.70 6.77
N LYS A 123 31.89 -27.46 8.03
CA LYS A 123 33.22 -27.84 8.54
C LYS A 123 33.35 -29.35 8.78
N SER A 124 32.25 -30.02 9.07
CA SER A 124 32.17 -31.46 9.33
C SER A 124 31.98 -32.31 8.07
N GLU A 125 31.45 -31.72 7.00
CA GLU A 125 31.30 -32.35 5.68
C GLU A 125 32.66 -32.90 5.20
N GLY A 126 32.71 -34.19 4.88
CA GLY A 126 33.91 -34.91 4.47
C GLY A 126 34.84 -35.37 5.61
N LYS A 127 34.69 -34.85 6.84
CA LYS A 127 35.49 -35.28 8.01
C LYS A 127 34.75 -36.27 8.91
N SER A 128 33.47 -36.02 9.16
CA SER A 128 32.62 -36.90 9.95
C SER A 128 31.18 -36.86 9.41
N PRO A 129 30.81 -37.81 8.54
CA PRO A 129 29.47 -37.87 7.96
C PRO A 129 28.36 -38.01 9.01
N ILE A 130 28.64 -38.73 10.10
CA ILE A 130 27.69 -38.94 11.21
C ILE A 130 27.34 -37.62 11.89
N ILE A 131 28.35 -36.78 12.16
CA ILE A 131 28.13 -35.46 12.77
C ILE A 131 27.34 -34.56 11.82
N ALA A 132 27.68 -34.56 10.53
CA ALA A 132 26.98 -33.74 9.54
C ALA A 132 25.48 -34.08 9.45
N GLU A 133 25.11 -35.37 9.52
CA GLU A 133 23.72 -35.81 9.53
C GLU A 133 23.00 -35.48 10.84
N HIS A 134 23.69 -35.58 11.98
CA HIS A 134 23.12 -35.16 13.26
C HIS A 134 22.84 -33.65 13.31
N LEU A 135 23.76 -32.82 12.78
CA LEU A 135 23.56 -31.37 12.66
C LEU A 135 22.38 -31.03 11.73
N LYS A 136 22.19 -31.80 10.66
CA LYS A 136 21.02 -31.69 9.78
C LYS A 136 19.72 -32.01 10.53
N THR A 137 19.73 -33.03 11.37
CA THR A 137 18.59 -33.41 12.22
C THR A 137 18.24 -32.28 13.19
N ILE A 138 19.24 -31.69 13.86
CA ILE A 138 19.05 -30.51 14.73
C ILE A 138 18.42 -29.34 13.98
N LEU A 139 18.84 -29.07 12.73
CA LEU A 139 18.23 -28.03 11.92
C LEU A 139 16.76 -28.33 11.56
N ASN A 140 16.45 -29.59 11.26
CA ASN A 140 15.10 -30.00 10.91
C ASN A 140 14.16 -29.98 12.12
N GLU A 141 14.58 -30.49 13.27
CA GLU A 141 13.77 -30.45 14.49
C GLU A 141 13.65 -29.02 15.03
N GLY A 142 14.75 -28.27 15.02
CA GLY A 142 14.78 -26.89 15.48
C GLY A 142 13.84 -25.96 14.71
N ILE A 143 13.69 -26.15 13.39
CA ILE A 143 12.73 -25.34 12.63
C ILE A 143 11.27 -25.71 12.97
N GLU A 144 10.96 -26.98 13.26
CA GLU A 144 9.62 -27.34 13.72
C GLU A 144 9.32 -26.71 15.09
N HIS A 145 10.28 -26.72 16.03
CA HIS A 145 10.13 -26.04 17.31
C HIS A 145 9.95 -24.52 17.17
N LYS A 146 10.71 -23.88 16.27
CA LYS A 146 10.50 -22.46 15.93
C LYS A 146 9.06 -22.21 15.49
N ARG A 147 8.53 -23.06 14.58
CA ARG A 147 7.16 -22.90 14.08
C ARG A 147 6.12 -23.07 15.16
N ALA A 148 6.29 -24.05 16.06
CA ALA A 148 5.42 -24.24 17.21
C ALA A 148 5.39 -22.99 18.12
N LEU A 149 6.56 -22.44 18.46
CA LEU A 149 6.65 -21.24 19.30
C LEU A 149 6.01 -20.01 18.64
N LEU A 150 6.24 -19.81 17.34
CA LEU A 150 5.57 -18.73 16.60
C LEU A 150 4.05 -18.94 16.58
N ASN A 151 3.60 -20.19 16.46
CA ASN A 151 2.19 -20.53 16.50
C ASN A 151 1.55 -20.12 17.82
N ASP A 152 2.19 -20.40 18.94
CA ASP A 152 1.71 -20.02 20.27
C ASP A 152 1.62 -18.50 20.42
N VAL A 153 2.59 -17.75 19.87
CA VAL A 153 2.54 -16.28 19.86
C VAL A 153 1.39 -15.74 18.99
N PHE A 154 1.10 -16.39 17.85
CA PHE A 154 -0.08 -16.03 17.04
C PHE A 154 -1.38 -16.34 17.77
N GLN A 155 -1.50 -17.50 18.39
CA GLN A 155 -2.68 -17.88 19.17
C GLN A 155 -2.88 -17.00 20.40
N LEU A 156 -1.80 -16.53 21.03
CA LEU A 156 -1.86 -15.58 22.14
C LEU A 156 -2.65 -14.32 21.74
N ALA A 157 -2.44 -13.82 20.52
CA ALA A 157 -3.16 -12.65 20.02
C ALA A 157 -4.67 -12.90 19.84
N GLU A 158 -5.09 -14.16 19.66
CA GLU A 158 -6.50 -14.53 19.50
C GLU A 158 -7.21 -14.74 20.84
N VAL A 159 -6.50 -15.19 21.88
CA VAL A 159 -7.08 -15.53 23.18
C VAL A 159 -6.91 -14.44 24.25
N ASP A 160 -6.10 -13.41 23.98
CA ASP A 160 -5.83 -12.32 24.92
C ASP A 160 -7.00 -11.34 25.12
N GLY A 161 -8.06 -11.44 24.31
CA GLY A 161 -9.25 -10.62 24.40
C GLY A 161 -9.15 -9.25 23.70
N TYR A 162 -8.07 -8.94 23.00
CA TYR A 162 -7.86 -7.62 22.37
C TYR A 162 -8.12 -7.58 20.86
N SER A 163 -8.46 -8.71 20.20
CA SER A 163 -8.69 -8.75 18.75
C SER A 163 -9.74 -7.76 18.25
N ALA A 164 -10.86 -7.65 18.96
CA ALA A 164 -11.91 -6.67 18.62
C ALA A 164 -11.41 -5.23 18.72
N TRP A 165 -10.60 -4.93 19.75
CA TRP A 165 -9.98 -3.61 19.90
C TRP A 165 -9.01 -3.32 18.75
N ARG A 166 -8.12 -4.25 18.39
CA ARG A 166 -7.14 -4.07 17.30
C ARG A 166 -7.83 -3.76 15.97
N LEU A 167 -8.89 -4.49 15.65
CA LEU A 167 -9.67 -4.25 14.44
C LEU A 167 -10.35 -2.89 14.44
N LYS A 168 -11.00 -2.52 15.55
CA LYS A 168 -11.66 -1.22 15.70
C LYS A 168 -10.65 -0.07 15.60
N GLU A 169 -9.56 -0.13 16.36
CA GLU A 169 -8.53 0.91 16.37
C GLU A 169 -7.87 1.08 14.99
N ALA A 170 -7.62 -0.02 14.26
CA ALA A 170 -7.08 0.06 12.89
C ALA A 170 -7.99 0.83 11.93
N VAL A 171 -9.30 0.60 12.00
CA VAL A 171 -10.29 1.33 11.19
C VAL A 171 -10.35 2.80 11.62
N GLU A 172 -10.56 3.07 12.91
CA GLU A 172 -10.71 4.43 13.42
C GLU A 172 -9.47 5.30 13.20
N LEU A 173 -8.28 4.72 13.37
CA LEU A 173 -7.02 5.44 13.20
C LEU A 173 -6.72 5.70 11.71
N SER A 174 -7.00 4.74 10.83
CA SER A 174 -6.90 4.97 9.39
C SER A 174 -7.91 6.03 8.93
N ASP A 175 -9.17 5.94 9.36
CA ASP A 175 -10.22 6.88 8.98
C ASP A 175 -9.94 8.30 9.50
N LEU A 176 -9.36 8.44 10.71
CA LEU A 176 -8.86 9.72 11.22
C LEU A 176 -7.82 10.33 10.27
N VAL A 177 -6.79 9.56 9.90
CA VAL A 177 -5.72 10.05 9.02
C VAL A 177 -6.25 10.38 7.62
N GLN A 178 -7.10 9.52 7.05
CA GLN A 178 -7.72 9.78 5.74
C GLN A 178 -8.59 11.04 5.76
N ARG A 179 -9.35 11.30 6.84
CA ARG A 179 -10.10 12.56 7.00
C ARG A 179 -9.18 13.78 7.08
N ARG A 180 -8.09 13.71 7.83
CA ARG A 180 -7.10 14.81 7.92
C ARG A 180 -6.45 15.11 6.57
N ILE A 181 -6.05 14.07 5.82
CA ILE A 181 -5.47 14.24 4.47
C ILE A 181 -6.51 14.82 3.52
N THR A 182 -7.75 14.31 3.54
CA THR A 182 -8.84 14.81 2.68
C THR A 182 -9.15 16.27 2.98
N HIS A 183 -9.20 16.66 4.25
CA HIS A 183 -9.42 18.05 4.66
C HIS A 183 -8.28 18.97 4.16
N LEU A 184 -7.03 18.57 4.37
CA LEU A 184 -5.86 19.31 3.88
C LEU A 184 -5.88 19.48 2.35
N GLN A 185 -6.26 18.42 1.64
CA GLN A 185 -6.24 18.41 0.19
C GLN A 185 -7.38 19.17 -0.45
N ASN A 186 -8.48 19.44 0.28
CA ASN A 186 -9.68 20.07 -0.29
C ASN A 186 -10.04 21.36 0.47
N PRO A 187 -9.23 22.43 0.33
CA PRO A 187 -9.54 23.72 0.92
C PRO A 187 -10.83 24.30 0.29
N PRO A 188 -11.58 25.12 1.04
CA PRO A 188 -12.80 25.77 0.54
C PRO A 188 -12.49 26.80 -0.56
N ASP A 189 -11.39 27.55 -0.42
CA ASP A 189 -10.87 28.44 -1.46
C ASP A 189 -9.45 28.00 -1.87
N CYS A 190 -9.32 27.52 -3.10
CA CYS A 190 -8.02 27.13 -3.63
C CYS A 190 -7.08 28.32 -3.81
N ASN A 191 -7.58 29.54 -4.06
CA ASN A 191 -6.72 30.71 -4.31
C ASN A 191 -5.96 31.13 -3.05
N GLU A 192 -6.62 31.10 -1.90
CA GLU A 192 -6.03 31.48 -0.60
C GLU A 192 -5.23 30.34 0.06
N ALA A 193 -5.47 29.09 -0.34
CA ALA A 193 -4.80 27.94 0.23
C ALA A 193 -3.28 28.00 0.01
N LYS A 194 -2.51 27.69 1.07
CA LYS A 194 -1.07 27.44 0.96
C LYS A 194 -0.82 26.13 0.22
N LYS A 195 0.08 26.14 -0.76
CA LYS A 195 0.31 25.01 -1.67
C LYS A 195 1.75 24.51 -1.60
N LEU A 196 1.90 23.21 -1.81
CA LEU A 196 3.19 22.56 -2.05
C LEU A 196 3.14 21.88 -3.42
N VAL A 197 4.04 22.27 -4.32
CA VAL A 197 4.13 21.71 -5.66
C VAL A 197 5.14 20.58 -5.67
N CYS A 198 4.74 19.43 -6.22
CA CYS A 198 5.58 18.25 -6.40
C CYS A 198 5.58 17.81 -7.87
N LYS A 199 6.75 17.56 -8.44
CA LYS A 199 6.91 17.13 -9.83
C LYS A 199 7.14 15.62 -9.88
N LEU A 200 6.16 14.87 -10.39
CA LEU A 200 6.18 13.40 -10.36
C LEU A 200 7.36 12.76 -11.12
N ASN A 201 7.85 13.43 -12.17
CA ASN A 201 8.85 12.94 -13.11
C ASN A 201 10.29 12.86 -12.57
N LYS A 202 10.49 12.27 -11.38
CA LYS A 202 11.83 11.88 -10.90
C LYS A 202 12.47 10.88 -11.87
N GLY A 203 13.79 10.97 -12.05
CA GLY A 203 14.59 10.15 -12.96
C GLY A 203 14.75 8.68 -12.54
N CYS A 204 13.67 7.98 -12.22
CA CYS A 204 13.68 6.59 -11.76
C CYS A 204 12.38 5.86 -12.17
N GLY A 205 12.26 4.57 -11.80
CA GLY A 205 11.08 3.75 -12.10
C GLY A 205 9.84 4.07 -11.24
N TYR A 206 8.73 3.40 -11.53
CA TYR A 206 7.39 3.64 -10.96
C TYR A 206 7.38 3.70 -9.43
N GLY A 207 7.89 2.67 -8.74
CA GLY A 207 7.89 2.63 -7.27
C GLY A 207 8.68 3.79 -6.64
N CYS A 208 9.81 4.16 -7.23
CA CYS A 208 10.59 5.32 -6.77
C CYS A 208 9.87 6.66 -7.00
N GLN A 209 9.16 6.83 -8.13
CA GLN A 209 8.34 8.02 -8.39
C GLN A 209 7.13 8.08 -7.45
N LEU A 210 6.55 6.94 -7.10
CA LEU A 210 5.45 6.85 -6.14
C LEU A 210 5.91 7.22 -4.72
N HIS A 211 7.07 6.73 -4.27
CA HIS A 211 7.65 7.18 -3.00
C HIS A 211 8.01 8.67 -3.01
N HIS A 212 8.43 9.23 -4.15
CA HIS A 212 8.60 10.67 -4.26
C HIS A 212 7.28 11.43 -4.03
N ALA A 213 6.17 10.97 -4.60
CA ALA A 213 4.85 11.55 -4.36
C ALA A 213 4.41 11.41 -2.89
N VAL A 214 4.67 10.26 -2.26
CA VAL A 214 4.41 10.04 -0.82
C VAL A 214 5.22 11.00 0.04
N TYR A 215 6.52 11.12 -0.21
CA TYR A 215 7.40 12.08 0.47
C TYR A 215 6.84 13.51 0.35
N CYS A 216 6.46 13.93 -0.85
CA CYS A 216 5.86 15.24 -1.06
C CYS A 216 4.58 15.43 -0.24
N LEU A 217 3.71 14.42 -0.18
CA LEU A 217 2.45 14.50 0.55
C LEU A 217 2.66 14.52 2.08
N ILE A 218 3.66 13.79 2.59
CA ILE A 218 4.04 13.85 4.02
C ILE A 218 4.55 15.24 4.38
N VAL A 219 5.43 15.84 3.57
CA VAL A 219 5.93 17.20 3.80
C VAL A 219 4.81 18.23 3.67
N ALA A 220 3.91 18.07 2.70
CA ALA A 220 2.73 18.90 2.54
C ALA A 220 1.82 18.83 3.77
N TYR A 221 1.60 17.63 4.30
CA TYR A 221 0.86 17.40 5.53
C TYR A 221 1.50 18.08 6.75
N GLY A 222 2.80 17.87 6.97
CA GLY A 222 3.51 18.47 8.10
C GLY A 222 3.60 20.00 8.03
N THR A 223 3.57 20.58 6.83
CA THR A 223 3.62 22.03 6.60
C THR A 223 2.25 22.69 6.40
N GLN A 224 1.15 21.92 6.53
CA GLN A 224 -0.22 22.38 6.33
C GLN A 224 -0.42 23.05 4.95
N ARG A 225 0.13 22.43 3.91
CA ARG A 225 0.01 22.87 2.52
C ARG A 225 -0.75 21.83 1.70
N THR A 226 -1.66 22.27 0.84
CA THR A 226 -2.31 21.40 -0.14
C THR A 226 -1.28 20.96 -1.18
N LEU A 227 -1.14 19.65 -1.40
CA LEU A 227 -0.27 19.08 -2.42
C LEU A 227 -0.86 19.28 -3.82
N ILE A 228 -0.09 19.93 -4.69
CA ILE A 228 -0.33 20.00 -6.13
C ILE A 228 0.66 19.06 -6.83
N LEU A 229 0.16 17.95 -7.37
CA LEU A 229 0.97 16.96 -8.07
C LEU A 229 1.03 17.27 -9.57
N GLN A 230 2.18 17.75 -10.04
CA GLN A 230 2.43 17.97 -11.46
C GLN A 230 2.86 16.67 -12.14
N SER A 231 1.93 16.07 -12.90
CA SER A 231 2.07 14.76 -13.53
C SER A 231 2.09 14.79 -15.06
N LYS A 232 1.87 15.95 -15.71
CA LYS A 232 1.90 16.07 -17.18
C LYS A 232 3.26 15.68 -17.73
N GLY A 233 3.26 14.96 -18.85
CA GLY A 233 4.49 14.43 -19.46
C GLY A 233 5.09 13.26 -18.68
N TRP A 234 4.31 12.57 -17.83
CA TRP A 234 4.81 11.44 -17.07
C TRP A 234 5.31 10.30 -17.97
N LYS A 235 6.50 9.76 -17.66
CA LYS A 235 7.16 8.72 -18.47
C LYS A 235 6.29 7.49 -18.72
N TYR A 236 5.48 7.09 -17.73
CA TYR A 236 4.59 5.94 -17.84
C TYR A 236 3.26 6.27 -18.54
N ASN A 237 2.77 7.50 -18.39
CA ASN A 237 1.58 7.97 -19.08
C ASN A 237 1.63 9.49 -19.28
N ARG A 238 1.87 9.94 -20.52
CA ARG A 238 2.07 11.37 -20.83
C ARG A 238 0.88 12.25 -20.44
N LYS A 239 -0.34 11.70 -20.40
CA LYS A 239 -1.56 12.40 -19.99
C LYS A 239 -1.62 12.69 -18.50
N GLY A 240 -0.81 12.02 -17.69
CA GLY A 240 -0.67 12.28 -16.25
C GLY A 240 -1.27 11.21 -15.35
N TRP A 241 -1.23 11.51 -14.06
CA TRP A 241 -1.64 10.67 -12.93
C TRP A 241 -3.13 10.28 -13.01
N GLU A 242 -3.95 11.24 -13.43
CA GLU A 242 -5.40 11.19 -13.41
C GLU A 242 -6.00 10.16 -14.38
N GLN A 243 -5.16 9.56 -15.24
CA GLN A 243 -5.59 8.46 -16.12
C GLN A 243 -5.74 7.13 -15.39
N VAL A 244 -5.09 6.95 -14.24
CA VAL A 244 -5.07 5.69 -13.49
C VAL A 244 -5.62 5.88 -12.08
N PHE A 245 -5.29 7.00 -11.45
CA PHE A 245 -5.70 7.31 -10.09
C PHE A 245 -6.56 8.57 -10.05
N LYS A 246 -7.35 8.73 -9.00
CA LYS A 246 -8.10 9.96 -8.76
C LYS A 246 -7.13 11.14 -8.56
N PRO A 247 -7.55 12.38 -8.87
CA PRO A 247 -6.74 13.54 -8.58
C PRO A 247 -6.48 13.64 -7.07
N VAL A 248 -5.32 14.20 -6.71
CA VAL A 248 -4.90 14.32 -5.31
C VAL A 248 -5.81 15.29 -4.53
N SER A 249 -6.46 16.21 -5.22
CA SER A 249 -7.45 17.14 -4.68
C SER A 249 -8.64 17.23 -5.64
N GLU A 250 -9.85 17.39 -5.10
CA GLU A 250 -11.08 17.62 -5.85
C GLU A 250 -11.34 19.13 -6.04
N THR A 251 -10.94 19.96 -5.06
CA THR A 251 -11.22 21.41 -5.07
C THR A 251 -10.02 22.29 -5.44
N CYS A 252 -8.80 21.77 -5.38
CA CYS A 252 -7.59 22.58 -5.55
C CYS A 252 -6.48 21.85 -6.30
N THR A 253 -6.44 22.06 -7.62
CA THR A 253 -5.48 21.42 -8.54
C THR A 253 -4.60 22.43 -9.29
N THR A 254 -4.82 23.72 -9.07
CA THR A 254 -4.11 24.81 -9.72
C THR A 254 -2.96 25.33 -8.85
N VAL A 255 -2.00 25.99 -9.48
CA VAL A 255 -0.85 26.58 -8.82
C VAL A 255 -1.04 28.10 -8.77
N THR A 256 -0.76 28.71 -7.62
CA THR A 256 -0.72 30.17 -7.48
C THR A 256 0.71 30.65 -7.68
N GLU A 257 0.90 31.59 -8.60
CA GLU A 257 2.18 32.28 -8.79
C GLU A 257 2.33 33.43 -7.77
N PRO A 258 3.55 33.76 -7.33
CA PRO A 258 4.82 33.13 -7.71
C PRO A 258 5.09 31.81 -6.96
N VAL A 259 5.75 30.86 -7.63
CA VAL A 259 6.24 29.61 -7.01
C VAL A 259 7.63 29.81 -6.39
N HIS A 260 7.73 29.71 -5.07
CA HIS A 260 9.00 29.78 -4.34
C HIS A 260 9.68 28.41 -4.25
N LYS A 261 11.02 28.36 -4.30
CA LYS A 261 11.75 27.10 -4.01
C LYS A 261 11.70 26.80 -2.51
N TRP A 262 11.65 25.52 -2.15
CA TRP A 262 11.82 25.08 -0.76
C TRP A 262 13.09 25.69 -0.13
N PRO A 263 13.05 26.15 1.14
CA PRO A 263 11.92 26.04 2.09
C PRO A 263 10.86 27.15 1.95
N GLY A 264 11.10 28.14 1.09
CA GLY A 264 10.30 29.36 1.05
C GLY A 264 10.36 30.14 2.37
N THR A 265 9.39 31.02 2.60
CA THR A 265 9.13 31.68 3.88
C THR A 265 7.78 31.21 4.44
N PHE A 266 7.50 31.55 5.71
CA PHE A 266 6.20 31.25 6.33
C PHE A 266 4.99 31.78 5.52
N ASN A 267 5.19 32.92 4.85
CA ASN A 267 4.17 33.60 4.05
C ASN A 267 4.18 33.21 2.57
N SER A 268 5.13 32.37 2.11
CA SER A 268 5.13 31.92 0.71
C SER A 268 3.84 31.16 0.42
N PRO A 269 2.98 31.63 -0.51
CA PRO A 269 1.71 30.98 -0.82
C PRO A 269 1.95 29.61 -1.44
N THR A 270 2.90 29.51 -2.37
CA THR A 270 3.27 28.27 -3.05
C THR A 270 4.75 27.97 -2.90
N VAL A 271 5.08 26.71 -2.55
CA VAL A 271 6.45 26.22 -2.43
C VAL A 271 6.67 24.99 -3.31
N LEU A 272 7.71 25.00 -4.15
CA LEU A 272 8.17 23.86 -4.94
C LEU A 272 9.15 23.02 -4.12
N LEU A 273 8.79 21.75 -3.87
CA LEU A 273 9.62 20.80 -3.17
C LEU A 273 10.50 20.01 -4.17
N GLY A 274 11.81 19.99 -3.91
CA GLY A 274 12.77 19.19 -4.67
C GLY A 274 12.68 17.70 -4.35
N ILE A 275 13.42 16.88 -5.10
CA ILE A 275 13.60 15.46 -4.76
C ILE A 275 14.38 15.34 -3.44
N VAL A 276 14.09 14.28 -2.68
CA VAL A 276 14.69 14.05 -1.35
C VAL A 276 16.23 13.99 -1.39
N ASP A 277 16.79 13.60 -2.53
CA ASP A 277 18.23 13.43 -2.75
C ASP A 277 19.00 14.76 -2.78
N SER A 278 18.32 15.88 -3.08
CA SER A 278 18.95 17.20 -3.25
C SER A 278 18.21 18.35 -2.56
N VAL A 279 17.23 18.04 -1.69
CA VAL A 279 16.46 19.05 -0.97
C VAL A 279 17.28 19.63 0.20
N THR A 280 17.41 20.96 0.23
CA THR A 280 18.12 21.69 1.28
C THR A 280 17.32 22.93 1.69
N PRO A 281 17.12 23.19 3.00
CA PRO A 281 17.40 22.30 4.12
C PRO A 281 16.49 21.07 4.08
N ARG A 282 16.91 19.98 4.71
CA ARG A 282 16.13 18.75 4.75
C ARG A 282 14.83 18.98 5.55
N PRO A 283 13.64 18.68 4.99
CA PRO A 283 12.40 18.78 5.73
C PRO A 283 12.41 17.90 7.00
N PRO A 284 11.80 18.34 8.12
CA PRO A 284 11.72 17.53 9.33
C PRO A 284 10.70 16.38 9.23
N PHE A 285 9.83 16.40 8.21
CA PHE A 285 8.74 15.46 8.00
C PHE A 285 9.12 14.42 6.94
N ILE A 286 10.10 13.57 7.24
CA ILE A 286 10.50 12.45 6.37
C ILE A 286 10.38 11.16 7.18
N PRO A 287 9.88 10.06 6.59
CA PRO A 287 9.98 8.76 7.22
C PRO A 287 11.42 8.52 7.72
N LEU A 288 11.65 7.90 8.88
CA LEU A 288 10.71 7.08 9.63
C LEU A 288 9.90 7.85 10.71
N VAL A 289 9.87 9.18 10.65
CA VAL A 289 9.13 10.00 11.63
C VAL A 289 7.61 9.76 11.54
N VAL A 290 6.98 9.66 12.71
CA VAL A 290 5.53 9.50 12.91
C VAL A 290 4.98 10.69 13.70
N PRO A 291 3.74 11.16 13.46
CA PRO A 291 3.17 12.29 14.20
C PRO A 291 3.07 12.02 15.70
N LYS A 292 3.54 12.98 16.52
CA LYS A 292 3.59 12.86 17.98
C LYS A 292 2.22 12.57 18.61
N ASP A 293 1.15 13.15 18.07
CA ASP A 293 -0.22 12.98 18.58
C ASP A 293 -0.79 11.56 18.29
N LEU A 294 -0.23 10.85 17.31
CA LEU A 294 -0.68 9.51 16.92
C LEU A 294 0.32 8.41 17.33
N ALA A 295 1.56 8.76 17.69
CA ALA A 295 2.66 7.83 17.91
C ALA A 295 2.28 6.70 18.87
N GLU A 296 1.74 7.00 20.05
CA GLU A 296 1.38 5.98 21.04
C GLU A 296 0.26 5.04 20.55
N ARG A 297 -0.73 5.58 19.83
CA ARG A 297 -1.83 4.80 19.26
C ARG A 297 -1.32 3.84 18.19
N ILE A 298 -0.49 4.33 17.28
CA ILE A 298 0.11 3.54 16.20
C ILE A 298 1.07 2.50 16.81
N GLU A 299 1.92 2.85 17.77
CA GLU A 299 2.82 1.90 18.45
C GLU A 299 2.08 0.80 19.19
N ARG A 300 0.91 1.10 19.77
CA ARG A 300 0.08 0.08 20.42
C ARG A 300 -0.47 -0.88 19.38
N LEU A 301 -1.02 -0.34 18.30
CA LEU A 301 -1.68 -1.10 17.24
C LEU A 301 -0.71 -1.92 16.37
N HIS A 302 0.41 -1.34 15.96
CA HIS A 302 1.18 -1.79 14.80
C HIS A 302 2.66 -2.01 15.12
N GLY A 303 3.23 -3.15 14.69
CA GLY A 303 4.63 -3.50 14.94
C GLY A 303 5.66 -2.62 14.21
N GLN A 304 5.26 -1.95 13.13
CA GLN A 304 6.10 -0.98 12.42
C GLN A 304 5.35 0.34 12.15
N PRO A 305 5.36 1.30 13.10
CA PRO A 305 4.56 2.54 12.99
C PRO A 305 4.87 3.41 11.77
N SER A 306 6.14 3.49 11.37
CA SER A 306 6.58 4.29 10.23
C SER A 306 6.03 3.77 8.90
N VAL A 307 6.03 2.44 8.70
CA VAL A 307 5.48 1.79 7.51
C VAL A 307 3.97 1.99 7.45
N TRP A 308 3.28 1.85 8.58
CA TRP A 308 1.84 2.12 8.66
C TRP A 308 1.52 3.57 8.26
N TRP A 309 2.33 4.53 8.74
CA TRP A 309 2.20 5.94 8.40
C TRP A 309 2.35 6.18 6.90
N VAL A 310 3.40 5.62 6.27
CA VAL A 310 3.62 5.65 4.81
C VAL A 310 2.43 5.02 4.06
N GLY A 311 1.92 3.88 4.54
CA GLY A 311 0.77 3.19 3.98
C GLY A 311 -0.50 4.06 3.91
N GLN A 312 -0.72 4.97 4.86
CA GLN A 312 -1.88 5.89 4.82
C GLN A 312 -1.81 6.88 3.65
N PHE A 313 -0.61 7.37 3.29
CA PHE A 313 -0.44 8.27 2.15
C PHE A 313 -0.58 7.53 0.83
N LEU A 314 -0.07 6.30 0.74
CA LEU A 314 -0.30 5.44 -0.42
C LEU A 314 -1.78 5.13 -0.59
N LYS A 315 -2.50 4.81 0.48
CA LYS A 315 -3.96 4.59 0.47
C LYS A 315 -4.71 5.79 -0.12
N TYR A 316 -4.30 7.02 0.23
CA TYR A 316 -4.91 8.23 -0.31
C TYR A 316 -4.53 8.49 -1.78
N LEU A 317 -3.25 8.33 -2.13
CA LEU A 317 -2.76 8.59 -3.49
C LEU A 317 -3.34 7.57 -4.48
N LEU A 318 -3.29 6.29 -4.15
CA LEU A 318 -3.62 5.19 -5.06
C LEU A 318 -5.12 4.90 -5.18
N ARG A 319 -6.00 5.87 -4.86
CA ARG A 319 -7.44 5.76 -5.12
C ARG A 319 -7.65 5.57 -6.62
N PRO A 320 -8.15 4.41 -7.09
CA PRO A 320 -8.18 4.11 -8.52
C PRO A 320 -9.29 4.90 -9.23
N GLN A 321 -9.09 5.15 -10.53
CA GLN A 321 -10.18 5.53 -11.43
C GLN A 321 -11.14 4.34 -11.66
N PRO A 322 -12.37 4.58 -12.13
CA PRO A 322 -13.31 3.50 -12.45
C PRO A 322 -12.72 2.45 -13.40
N ALA A 323 -12.12 2.88 -14.52
CA ALA A 323 -11.50 1.97 -15.49
C ALA A 323 -10.36 1.12 -14.88
N THR A 324 -9.60 1.69 -13.94
CA THR A 324 -8.55 0.96 -13.21
C THR A 324 -9.16 -0.04 -12.23
N THR A 325 -10.28 0.32 -11.59
CA THR A 325 -11.02 -0.59 -10.71
C THR A 325 -11.54 -1.80 -11.48
N ASP A 326 -12.11 -1.58 -12.67
CA ASP A 326 -12.63 -2.65 -13.53
C ASP A 326 -11.49 -3.56 -14.01
N LEU A 327 -10.35 -2.98 -14.43
CA LEU A 327 -9.14 -3.72 -14.78
C LEU A 327 -8.67 -4.64 -13.65
N LEU A 328 -8.66 -4.16 -12.40
CA LEU A 328 -8.24 -4.95 -11.24
C LEU A 328 -9.24 -6.06 -10.90
N LYS A 329 -10.56 -5.80 -11.02
CA LYS A 329 -11.61 -6.80 -10.83
C LYS A 329 -11.55 -7.91 -11.88
N ASP A 330 -11.40 -7.53 -13.14
CA ASP A 330 -11.29 -8.47 -14.25
C ASP A 330 -10.05 -9.35 -14.11
N ALA A 331 -8.93 -8.75 -13.70
CA ALA A 331 -7.71 -9.50 -13.40
C ALA A 331 -7.90 -10.46 -12.21
N ALA A 332 -8.59 -10.06 -11.15
CA ALA A 332 -8.85 -10.92 -9.99
C ALA A 332 -9.69 -12.15 -10.38
N ASN A 333 -10.72 -11.94 -11.22
CA ASN A 333 -11.54 -13.00 -11.77
C ASN A 333 -10.74 -13.93 -12.70
N LYS A 334 -9.93 -13.35 -13.61
CA LYS A 334 -9.07 -14.10 -14.54
C LYS A 334 -8.07 -14.98 -13.79
N PHE A 335 -7.43 -14.44 -12.77
CA PHE A 335 -6.47 -15.17 -11.95
C PHE A 335 -7.14 -16.13 -10.96
N LYS A 336 -8.48 -16.07 -10.80
CA LYS A 336 -9.22 -16.79 -9.75
C LYS A 336 -8.57 -16.55 -8.38
N PHE A 337 -8.24 -15.29 -8.10
CA PHE A 337 -7.46 -14.92 -6.92
C PHE A 337 -8.17 -15.37 -5.63
N GLN A 338 -7.53 -16.27 -4.88
CA GLN A 338 -8.09 -16.90 -3.69
C GLN A 338 -7.02 -17.06 -2.60
N ARG A 339 -7.43 -16.91 -1.34
CA ARG A 339 -6.59 -17.14 -0.16
C ARG A 339 -6.72 -18.60 0.33
N PRO A 340 -5.73 -19.17 1.02
CA PRO A 340 -4.42 -18.57 1.31
C PRO A 340 -3.54 -18.45 0.07
N ILE A 341 -2.78 -17.36 -0.03
CA ILE A 341 -1.87 -17.08 -1.14
C ILE A 341 -0.65 -16.27 -0.68
N VAL A 342 0.52 -16.62 -1.19
CA VAL A 342 1.78 -15.90 -0.94
C VAL A 342 2.16 -15.06 -2.15
N GLY A 343 2.44 -13.78 -1.95
CA GLY A 343 2.98 -12.91 -2.98
C GLY A 343 4.47 -13.15 -3.14
N VAL A 344 4.93 -13.39 -4.37
CA VAL A 344 6.34 -13.60 -4.68
C VAL A 344 6.76 -12.58 -5.72
N HIS A 345 7.68 -11.70 -5.36
CA HIS A 345 8.22 -10.70 -6.30
C HIS A 345 9.70 -10.96 -6.56
N ILE A 346 10.01 -11.43 -7.76
CA ILE A 346 11.37 -11.76 -8.22
C ILE A 346 11.82 -10.68 -9.19
N ARG A 347 12.85 -9.92 -8.79
CA ARG A 347 13.44 -8.85 -9.62
C ARG A 347 14.80 -9.29 -10.14
N ARG A 348 14.97 -9.43 -11.45
CA ARG A 348 16.24 -9.84 -12.08
C ARG A 348 16.87 -8.72 -12.90
N THR A 349 16.26 -8.34 -14.03
CA THR A 349 16.93 -7.73 -15.20
C THR A 349 18.03 -6.68 -14.90
N ASP A 350 17.67 -5.40 -14.74
CA ASP A 350 18.60 -4.26 -14.61
C ASP A 350 19.17 -4.04 -13.22
N LYS A 351 18.67 -4.79 -12.22
CA LYS A 351 19.03 -4.60 -10.82
C LYS A 351 20.13 -5.55 -10.35
N VAL A 352 20.24 -6.71 -10.99
CA VAL A 352 21.32 -7.67 -10.70
C VAL A 352 22.66 -7.05 -11.11
N GLY A 353 23.56 -6.88 -10.13
CA GLY A 353 24.92 -6.36 -10.34
C GLY A 353 25.08 -4.84 -10.22
N THR A 354 24.00 -4.09 -9.99
CA THR A 354 24.04 -2.63 -9.73
C THR A 354 23.46 -2.28 -8.37
N GLU A 355 22.23 -2.73 -8.10
CA GLU A 355 21.47 -2.36 -6.89
C GLU A 355 21.09 -3.57 -6.02
N ALA A 356 21.13 -4.79 -6.56
CA ALA A 356 20.82 -6.01 -5.83
C ALA A 356 21.64 -7.20 -6.33
N ALA A 357 21.74 -8.24 -5.49
CA ALA A 357 22.32 -9.53 -5.87
C ALA A 357 21.30 -10.37 -6.66
N PHE A 358 21.81 -11.34 -7.44
CA PHE A 358 20.96 -12.38 -8.01
C PHE A 358 20.53 -13.34 -6.91
N HIS A 359 19.22 -13.58 -6.82
CA HIS A 359 18.64 -14.61 -5.97
C HIS A 359 17.93 -15.65 -6.84
N SER A 360 18.22 -16.93 -6.59
CA SER A 360 17.58 -18.04 -7.28
C SER A 360 16.10 -18.14 -6.91
N SER A 361 15.23 -18.68 -7.77
CA SER A 361 13.81 -18.87 -7.44
C SER A 361 13.63 -19.77 -6.21
N ASP A 362 14.55 -20.73 -6.01
CA ASP A 362 14.54 -21.67 -4.90
C ASP A 362 14.68 -20.96 -3.53
N GLU A 363 15.44 -19.85 -3.46
CA GLU A 363 15.56 -19.05 -2.23
C GLU A 363 14.24 -18.40 -1.82
N TYR A 364 13.46 -17.89 -2.77
CA TYR A 364 12.13 -17.35 -2.50
C TYR A 364 11.19 -18.48 -2.07
N MET A 365 11.18 -19.58 -2.84
CA MET A 365 10.25 -20.69 -2.60
C MET A 365 10.51 -21.43 -1.30
N LEU A 366 11.74 -21.41 -0.77
CA LEU A 366 12.06 -21.88 0.58
C LEU A 366 11.22 -21.18 1.64
N HIS A 367 11.06 -19.85 1.53
CA HIS A 367 10.29 -19.06 2.50
C HIS A 367 8.79 -19.15 2.26
N VAL A 368 8.35 -19.33 1.01
CA VAL A 368 6.96 -19.67 0.67
C VAL A 368 6.57 -21.00 1.31
N GLU A 369 7.43 -22.02 1.21
CA GLU A 369 7.20 -23.33 1.82
C GLU A 369 7.17 -23.23 3.35
N ASP A 370 8.07 -22.45 3.97
CA ASP A 370 8.08 -22.22 5.42
C ASP A 370 6.76 -21.59 5.90
N TYR A 371 6.22 -20.63 5.13
CA TYR A 371 4.90 -20.03 5.41
C TYR A 371 3.77 -21.08 5.36
N TYR A 372 3.70 -21.91 4.31
CA TYR A 372 2.66 -22.92 4.20
C TYR A 372 2.77 -24.00 5.27
N LYS A 373 3.99 -24.38 5.66
CA LYS A 373 4.23 -25.28 6.79
C LYS A 373 3.76 -24.66 8.10
N GLN A 374 4.08 -23.39 8.36
CA GLN A 374 3.57 -22.66 9.51
C GLN A 374 2.03 -22.61 9.52
N LEU A 375 1.41 -22.32 8.38
CA LEU A 375 -0.05 -22.25 8.26
C LEU A 375 -0.72 -23.61 8.54
N ALA A 376 -0.08 -24.71 8.14
CA ALA A 376 -0.59 -26.06 8.36
C ALA A 376 -0.70 -26.44 9.84
N PHE A 377 0.08 -25.85 10.75
CA PHE A 377 -0.06 -26.09 12.20
C PHE A 377 -1.45 -25.73 12.75
N ASN A 378 -2.12 -24.75 12.15
CA ASN A 378 -3.44 -24.29 12.58
C ASN A 378 -4.60 -24.85 11.73
N SER A 379 -4.30 -25.67 10.71
CA SER A 379 -5.31 -26.19 9.80
C SER A 379 -5.40 -27.71 9.87
N THR A 380 -6.58 -28.21 10.19
CA THR A 380 -6.92 -29.63 10.06
C THR A 380 -7.27 -30.01 8.62
N LYS A 381 -7.43 -29.03 7.72
CA LYS A 381 -7.78 -29.24 6.32
C LYS A 381 -6.54 -29.13 5.42
N PRO A 382 -6.47 -29.91 4.33
CA PRO A 382 -5.45 -29.74 3.30
C PRO A 382 -5.45 -28.30 2.75
N ILE A 383 -4.28 -27.68 2.70
CA ILE A 383 -4.10 -26.33 2.18
C ILE A 383 -3.61 -26.41 0.75
N THR A 384 -4.37 -25.83 -0.19
CA THR A 384 -3.87 -25.62 -1.57
C THR A 384 -2.82 -24.51 -1.54
N LYS A 385 -1.60 -24.84 -1.98
CA LYS A 385 -0.48 -23.89 -2.00
C LYS A 385 -0.58 -23.01 -3.25
N ARG A 386 -0.83 -21.71 -3.05
CA ARG A 386 -0.93 -20.71 -4.12
C ARG A 386 0.15 -19.66 -4.02
N ILE A 387 0.65 -19.19 -5.16
CA ILE A 387 1.49 -17.99 -5.22
C ILE A 387 0.93 -17.00 -6.24
N TYR A 388 1.01 -15.70 -5.93
CA TYR A 388 0.94 -14.66 -6.94
C TYR A 388 2.37 -14.27 -7.32
N LEU A 389 2.78 -14.57 -8.55
CA LEU A 389 4.13 -14.31 -9.03
C LEU A 389 4.17 -13.00 -9.83
N ALA A 390 4.98 -12.05 -9.37
CA ALA A 390 5.35 -10.85 -10.10
C ALA A 390 6.84 -10.90 -10.42
N SER A 391 7.20 -10.64 -11.68
CA SER A 391 8.59 -10.69 -12.14
C SER A 391 8.77 -9.78 -13.34
N ASP A 392 10.00 -9.31 -13.57
CA ASP A 392 10.40 -8.64 -14.81
C ASP A 392 11.12 -9.56 -15.80
N ASP A 393 11.24 -10.85 -15.45
CA ASP A 393 11.73 -11.95 -16.27
C ASP A 393 10.59 -12.98 -16.45
N ASP A 394 10.10 -13.14 -17.68
CA ASP A 394 8.99 -14.02 -18.01
C ASP A 394 9.35 -15.50 -17.89
N LYS A 395 10.64 -15.86 -17.98
CA LYS A 395 11.13 -17.24 -17.86
C LYS A 395 10.93 -17.80 -16.45
N VAL A 396 10.83 -16.94 -15.44
CA VAL A 396 10.58 -17.33 -14.03
C VAL A 396 9.26 -18.09 -13.89
N PHE A 397 8.23 -17.75 -14.67
CA PHE A 397 6.95 -18.45 -14.62
C PHE A 397 7.07 -19.92 -15.05
N SER A 398 7.80 -20.19 -16.14
CA SER A 398 8.06 -21.57 -16.58
C SER A 398 8.98 -22.31 -15.63
N GLU A 399 9.98 -21.62 -15.06
CA GLU A 399 10.91 -22.17 -14.08
C GLU A 399 10.17 -22.68 -12.83
N ILE A 400 9.33 -21.82 -12.22
CA ILE A 400 8.60 -22.17 -11.01
C ILE A 400 7.55 -23.25 -11.27
N ARG A 401 6.79 -23.17 -12.36
CA ARG A 401 5.78 -24.21 -12.69
C ARG A 401 6.40 -25.59 -12.90
N SER A 402 7.62 -25.65 -13.42
CA SER A 402 8.34 -26.91 -13.64
C SER A 402 8.90 -27.49 -12.34
N ARG A 403 9.51 -26.65 -11.50
CA ARG A 403 10.18 -27.08 -10.25
C ARG A 403 9.23 -27.30 -9.08
N TYR A 404 8.10 -26.59 -9.06
CA TYR A 404 7.12 -26.58 -7.96
C TYR A 404 5.72 -26.93 -8.48
N PRO A 405 5.51 -28.16 -9.01
CA PRO A 405 4.25 -28.54 -9.63
C PRO A 405 3.07 -28.58 -8.64
N ASP A 406 3.35 -28.69 -7.34
CA ASP A 406 2.36 -28.71 -6.25
C ASP A 406 1.74 -27.32 -5.97
N TYR A 407 2.27 -26.27 -6.59
CA TYR A 407 1.85 -24.89 -6.40
C TYR A 407 0.98 -24.37 -7.54
N GLU A 408 -0.14 -23.74 -7.19
CA GLU A 408 -0.93 -22.95 -8.14
C GLU A 408 -0.25 -21.58 -8.36
N VAL A 409 0.28 -21.35 -9.57
CA VAL A 409 1.02 -20.12 -9.91
C VAL A 409 0.11 -19.13 -10.64
N LEU A 410 -0.33 -18.10 -9.93
CA LEU A 410 -1.10 -16.96 -10.43
C LEU A 410 -0.16 -15.86 -10.95
N GLY A 411 -0.70 -14.97 -11.80
CA GLY A 411 0.02 -13.87 -12.45
C GLY A 411 0.02 -14.01 -13.97
N ASP A 412 0.47 -12.96 -14.67
CA ASP A 412 0.49 -12.92 -16.14
C ASP A 412 1.93 -12.75 -16.67
N SER A 413 2.45 -13.78 -17.35
CA SER A 413 3.79 -13.70 -17.95
C SER A 413 3.90 -12.64 -19.04
N LYS A 414 2.78 -12.20 -19.65
CA LYS A 414 2.77 -11.08 -20.60
C LYS A 414 3.05 -9.75 -19.89
N ILE A 415 2.59 -9.60 -18.64
CA ILE A 415 2.90 -8.43 -17.81
C ILE A 415 4.40 -8.41 -17.52
N ALA A 416 4.98 -9.55 -17.12
CA ALA A 416 6.41 -9.67 -16.89
C ALA A 416 7.24 -9.29 -18.13
N LYS A 417 6.82 -9.77 -19.32
CA LYS A 417 7.45 -9.40 -20.59
C LYS A 417 7.39 -7.89 -20.88
N SER A 418 6.30 -7.22 -20.50
CA SER A 418 6.12 -5.77 -20.65
C SER A 418 6.89 -4.93 -19.62
N ALA A 419 7.39 -5.54 -18.55
CA ALA A 419 8.18 -4.87 -17.51
C ALA A 419 9.69 -4.83 -17.85
N ALA A 420 10.11 -5.57 -18.88
CA ALA A 420 11.46 -5.55 -19.42
C ALA A 420 11.86 -4.15 -19.91
N LEU A 421 13.17 -3.84 -19.86
CA LEU A 421 13.73 -2.51 -20.13
C LEU A 421 13.23 -1.85 -21.43
N SER A 422 13.02 -2.64 -22.49
CA SER A 422 12.63 -2.15 -23.82
C SER A 422 11.18 -1.64 -23.91
N THR A 423 10.28 -2.05 -23.01
CA THR A 423 8.84 -1.75 -23.10
C THR A 423 8.26 -1.11 -21.83
N ARG A 424 9.10 -0.93 -20.80
CA ARG A 424 8.75 -0.50 -19.44
C ARG A 424 8.02 0.85 -19.35
N TYR A 425 8.27 1.78 -20.27
CA TYR A 425 7.68 3.13 -20.24
C TYR A 425 6.53 3.25 -21.24
N SER A 426 5.48 2.48 -21.00
CA SER A 426 4.25 2.45 -21.81
C SER A 426 3.01 2.34 -20.93
N GLY A 427 1.84 2.72 -21.46
CA GLY A 427 0.57 2.59 -20.75
C GLY A 427 0.23 1.14 -20.37
N ASN A 428 0.59 0.17 -21.22
CA ASN A 428 0.40 -1.25 -20.92
C ASN A 428 1.29 -1.72 -19.77
N SER A 429 2.56 -1.29 -19.76
CA SER A 429 3.48 -1.60 -18.65
C SER A 429 3.05 -0.93 -17.35
N LEU A 430 2.48 0.28 -17.42
CA LEU A 430 1.89 0.95 -16.25
C LEU A 430 0.71 0.16 -15.66
N ASN A 431 -0.23 -0.29 -16.49
CA ASN A 431 -1.33 -1.13 -16.01
C ASN A 431 -0.82 -2.45 -15.40
N GLY A 432 0.20 -3.04 -16.02
CA GLY A 432 0.86 -4.25 -15.51
C GLY A 432 1.48 -4.05 -14.13
N ILE A 433 2.31 -3.03 -13.94
CA ILE A 433 2.97 -2.80 -12.64
C ILE A 433 1.97 -2.37 -11.54
N VAL A 434 0.92 -1.63 -11.89
CA VAL A 434 -0.17 -1.29 -10.94
C VAL A 434 -0.89 -2.56 -10.50
N MET A 435 -1.16 -3.47 -11.43
CA MET A 435 -1.79 -4.76 -11.16
C MET A 435 -0.91 -5.64 -10.27
N ASP A 436 0.39 -5.77 -10.58
CA ASP A 436 1.32 -6.57 -9.78
C ASP A 436 1.44 -6.05 -8.36
N ILE A 437 1.64 -4.74 -8.17
CA ILE A 437 1.71 -4.12 -6.83
C ILE A 437 0.40 -4.34 -6.06
N TYR A 438 -0.75 -4.19 -6.73
CA TYR A 438 -2.04 -4.45 -6.12
C TYR A 438 -2.12 -5.90 -5.61
N PHE A 439 -1.94 -6.91 -6.47
CA PHE A 439 -2.09 -8.31 -6.04
C PHE A 439 -1.02 -8.77 -5.05
N LEU A 440 0.21 -8.28 -5.17
CA LEU A 440 1.24 -8.51 -4.14
C LEU A 440 0.78 -7.99 -2.77
N SER A 441 0.22 -6.78 -2.72
CA SER A 441 -0.30 -6.20 -1.47
C SER A 441 -1.51 -6.95 -0.90
N GLN A 442 -2.30 -7.62 -1.75
CA GLN A 442 -3.47 -8.40 -1.36
C GLN A 442 -3.14 -9.82 -0.88
N THR A 443 -1.88 -10.24 -0.85
CA THR A 443 -1.51 -11.59 -0.41
C THR A 443 -1.52 -11.74 1.11
N ASP A 444 -1.47 -12.97 1.63
CA ASP A 444 -1.41 -13.22 3.08
C ASP A 444 0.00 -13.05 3.65
N TYR A 445 1.01 -13.21 2.79
CA TYR A 445 2.42 -13.08 3.11
C TYR A 445 3.20 -12.70 1.85
N LEU A 446 4.25 -11.89 1.99
CA LEU A 446 5.04 -11.38 0.87
C LEU A 446 6.49 -11.86 0.93
N VAL A 447 6.98 -12.54 -0.10
CA VAL A 447 8.40 -12.94 -0.22
C VAL A 447 9.03 -12.19 -1.39
N CYS A 448 10.09 -11.43 -1.12
CA CYS A 448 10.71 -10.57 -2.13
C CYS A 448 12.12 -10.11 -1.73
N THR A 449 12.66 -9.17 -2.50
CA THR A 449 13.78 -8.31 -2.09
C THR A 449 13.30 -6.90 -1.76
N PHE A 450 13.61 -6.41 -0.57
CA PHE A 450 13.31 -5.05 -0.17
C PHE A 450 14.25 -4.02 -0.76
N SER A 451 15.36 -4.39 -1.42
CA SER A 451 16.06 -3.46 -2.32
C SER A 451 15.15 -2.94 -3.45
N SER A 452 14.12 -3.71 -3.85
CA SER A 452 13.14 -3.28 -4.85
C SER A 452 12.03 -2.42 -4.25
N GLN A 453 11.93 -1.20 -4.79
CA GLN A 453 10.83 -0.27 -4.50
C GLN A 453 9.44 -0.87 -4.75
N VAL A 454 9.30 -1.77 -5.74
CA VAL A 454 8.01 -2.43 -6.05
C VAL A 454 7.54 -3.26 -4.87
N CYS A 455 8.44 -4.03 -4.25
CA CYS A 455 8.09 -4.82 -3.09
C CYS A 455 7.78 -3.95 -1.87
N ARG A 456 8.58 -2.91 -1.62
CA ARG A 456 8.33 -1.97 -0.52
C ARG A 456 6.96 -1.31 -0.63
N VAL A 457 6.57 -0.87 -1.82
CA VAL A 457 5.23 -0.30 -2.06
C VAL A 457 4.14 -1.33 -1.78
N ALA A 458 4.27 -2.57 -2.27
CA ALA A 458 3.27 -3.60 -2.00
C ALA A 458 3.14 -3.90 -0.49
N TYR A 459 4.26 -3.95 0.23
CA TYR A 459 4.31 -4.12 1.67
C TYR A 459 3.69 -2.94 2.43
N GLU A 460 3.95 -1.70 2.01
CA GLU A 460 3.37 -0.51 2.62
C GLU A 460 1.85 -0.44 2.42
N ILE A 461 1.36 -0.80 1.22
CA ILE A 461 -0.09 -0.91 0.94
C ILE A 461 -0.73 -2.00 1.82
N MET A 462 -0.05 -3.14 1.99
CA MET A 462 -0.53 -4.25 2.84
C MET A 462 -0.82 -3.80 4.28
N GLN A 463 -0.05 -2.84 4.82
CA GLN A 463 -0.28 -2.28 6.17
C GLN A 463 -1.62 -1.54 6.30
N SER A 464 -2.25 -1.15 5.19
CA SER A 464 -3.56 -0.50 5.18
C SER A 464 -4.75 -1.47 5.04
N LEU A 465 -4.46 -2.76 4.79
CA LEU A 465 -5.45 -3.82 4.55
C LEU A 465 -5.68 -4.72 5.78
N HIS A 466 -4.79 -4.64 6.77
CA HIS A 466 -4.80 -5.45 7.99
C HIS A 466 -4.57 -4.55 9.20
N HIS A 467 -4.96 -5.01 10.40
CA HIS A 467 -4.70 -4.26 11.62
C HIS A 467 -3.21 -4.17 11.97
N ASP A 468 -2.45 -5.25 11.75
CA ASP A 468 -0.99 -5.30 11.84
C ASP A 468 -0.47 -6.34 10.85
N ALA A 469 0.14 -5.88 9.75
CA ALA A 469 0.80 -6.74 8.77
C ALA A 469 2.33 -6.57 8.81
N SER A 470 2.85 -6.01 9.90
CA SER A 470 4.26 -5.63 9.99
C SER A 470 5.20 -6.82 9.83
N THR A 471 4.79 -8.02 10.20
CA THR A 471 5.59 -9.25 10.09
C THR A 471 5.16 -10.15 8.92
N ARG A 472 4.26 -9.70 8.02
CA ARG A 472 3.73 -10.50 6.91
C ARG A 472 4.63 -10.46 5.67
N PHE A 473 5.94 -10.52 5.88
CA PHE A 473 6.90 -10.49 4.79
C PHE A 473 8.18 -11.26 5.11
N ARG A 474 8.88 -11.67 4.06
CA ARG A 474 10.27 -12.09 4.11
C ARG A 474 11.05 -11.40 2.99
N SER A 475 11.98 -10.53 3.38
CA SER A 475 12.97 -9.96 2.46
C SER A 475 14.19 -10.89 2.40
N LEU A 476 14.76 -11.08 1.21
CA LEU A 476 16.01 -11.83 1.01
C LEU A 476 17.27 -10.97 1.19
N ASP A 477 17.12 -9.65 1.21
CA ASP A 477 18.23 -8.70 1.27
C ASP A 477 18.04 -7.64 2.36
N ASP A 478 17.49 -6.48 2.02
CA ASP A 478 17.40 -5.33 2.91
C ASP A 478 16.29 -5.52 3.96
N ILE A 479 16.46 -4.87 5.11
CA ILE A 479 15.33 -4.54 5.99
C ILE A 479 14.42 -3.49 5.31
N TYR A 480 13.25 -3.21 5.89
CA TYR A 480 12.44 -2.10 5.38
C TYR A 480 13.21 -0.78 5.48
N TYR A 481 13.19 0.02 4.42
CA TYR A 481 13.66 1.40 4.44
C TYR A 481 12.86 2.26 3.47
N PHE A 482 12.83 3.56 3.74
CA PHE A 482 12.31 4.58 2.86
C PHE A 482 13.47 5.36 2.25
N GLY A 483 13.48 5.53 0.92
CA GLY A 483 14.57 6.22 0.23
C GLY A 483 14.72 7.67 0.70
N GLY A 484 15.87 8.01 1.26
CA GLY A 484 16.13 9.34 1.83
C GLY A 484 15.63 9.53 3.26
N GLN A 485 15.38 8.45 4.02
CA GLN A 485 15.16 8.49 5.48
C GLN A 485 16.35 8.99 6.28
#